data_AF-A0A7X6UJR1-F1
#
_entry.id   AF-A0A7X6UJR1-F1
#
_cell.length_a   1.000
_cell.length_b   1.000
_cell.length_c   1.000
_cell.angle_alpha   90.00
_cell.angle_beta   90.00
_cell.angle_gamma   90.00
#
_symmetry.space_group_name_H-M   'P 1'
#
loop_
_entity.id
_entity.type
_entity.pdbx_description
1 polymer ?
#
loop_
_entity_poly.entity_id
_entity_poly.type
_entity_poly.pdbx_seq_one_letter_code
_entity_poly.pdbx_strand_id
1 'polypeptide(L)'
;MSHPGKILYPEAFKSKLILVHWEFENDLRSILEKSGHTGDFLGKYKQRLKLLDDMQKQCVLKNDWFENLRYANDIYCMKFNKSQKNIRILFAFVGNNCALLLSAFEEKDNKKMSQDSYRKHIPLAQKRLKEVIADD
;
A
#
# COMPACT_ATOMS: atom_id res chain seq x y z
N MET A 1 22.85 9.51 21.22
CA MET A 1 21.66 8.72 21.56
C MET A 1 21.39 7.73 20.43
N SER A 2 21.51 6.44 20.75
CA SER A 2 21.44 5.31 19.83
C SER A 2 20.03 5.20 19.27
N HIS A 3 19.89 5.39 17.96
CA HIS A 3 18.61 5.34 17.28
C HIS A 3 18.06 3.90 17.35
N PRO A 4 16.81 3.67 17.80
CA PRO A 4 16.19 2.36 17.76
C PRO A 4 16.18 1.85 16.31
N GLY A 5 16.47 0.55 16.15
CA GLY A 5 17.00 -0.06 14.94
C GLY A 5 16.32 0.34 13.63
N LYS A 6 17.15 0.68 12.63
CA LYS A 6 16.78 0.89 11.23
C LYS A 6 15.94 -0.29 10.72
N ILE A 7 14.62 -0.13 10.71
CA ILE A 7 13.78 -0.91 9.80
C ILE A 7 14.16 -0.44 8.39
N LEU A 8 14.80 -1.31 7.62
CA LEU A 8 15.04 -1.08 6.20
C LEU A 8 13.69 -1.17 5.48
N TYR A 9 13.08 -0.01 5.22
CA TYR A 9 11.99 0.17 4.27
C TYR A 9 12.49 -0.20 2.85
N PRO A 10 11.65 -0.28 1.80
CA PRO A 10 12.06 -0.76 0.47
C PRO A 10 13.02 0.15 -0.30
N GLU A 11 14.04 0.71 0.35
CA GLU A 11 15.24 1.27 -0.28
C GLU A 11 16.00 0.21 -1.13
N ALA A 12 15.61 -1.07 -1.05
CA ALA A 12 16.16 -2.18 -1.83
C ALA A 12 15.30 -2.63 -3.03
N PHE A 13 14.10 -2.06 -3.26
CA PHE A 13 13.29 -2.43 -4.42
C PHE A 13 13.52 -1.44 -5.57
N LYS A 14 14.60 -1.65 -6.35
CA LYS A 14 14.88 -0.90 -7.58
C LYS A 14 13.93 -1.37 -8.71
N SER A 15 12.63 -1.14 -8.57
CA SER A 15 11.69 -1.29 -9.67
C SER A 15 11.56 0.03 -10.42
N LYS A 16 11.53 -0.05 -11.75
CA LYS A 16 11.24 1.10 -12.62
C LYS A 16 9.74 1.42 -12.70
N LEU A 17 8.89 0.52 -12.20
CA LEU A 17 7.43 0.57 -12.36
C LEU A 17 6.69 0.71 -11.03
N ILE A 18 7.39 0.81 -9.90
CA ILE A 18 6.77 1.08 -8.60
C ILE A 18 7.29 2.42 -8.06
N LEU A 19 6.37 3.35 -7.87
CA LEU A 19 6.57 4.66 -7.27
C LEU A 19 5.91 4.70 -5.90
N VAL A 20 6.37 5.61 -5.04
CA VAL A 20 5.79 5.83 -3.71
C VAL A 20 5.52 7.30 -3.50
N HIS A 21 4.34 7.63 -2.96
CA HIS A 21 4.07 8.97 -2.45
C HIS A 21 4.97 9.24 -1.24
N TRP A 22 5.48 10.47 -1.06
CA TRP A 22 6.45 10.79 0.00
C TRP A 22 5.95 10.48 1.43
N GLU A 23 4.65 10.64 1.70
CA GLU A 23 4.05 10.27 3.00
C GLU A 23 3.71 8.77 3.17
N PHE A 24 3.81 7.95 2.11
CA PHE A 24 3.40 6.54 2.18
C PHE A 24 4.24 5.77 3.21
N GLU A 25 5.55 6.01 3.27
CA GLU A 25 6.42 5.32 4.22
C GLU A 25 6.10 5.68 5.67
N ASN A 26 5.68 6.92 5.93
CA ASN A 26 5.24 7.35 7.26
C ASN A 26 4.00 6.60 7.71
N ASP A 27 3.00 6.44 6.82
CA ASP A 27 1.81 5.64 7.10
C ASP A 27 2.20 4.21 7.49
N LEU A 28 3.02 3.56 6.65
CA LEU A 28 3.41 2.17 6.82
C LEU A 28 4.24 1.97 8.10
N ARG A 29 5.19 2.88 8.38
CA ARG A 29 5.99 2.89 9.61
C ARG A 29 5.11 2.96 10.85
N SER A 30 4.15 3.88 10.86
CA SER A 30 3.26 4.09 11.99
C SER A 30 2.43 2.85 12.34
N ILE A 31 2.13 2.00 11.35
CA ILE A 31 1.38 0.76 11.54
C ILE A 31 2.31 -0.35 12.05
N LEU A 32 3.49 -0.48 11.45
CA LEU A 32 4.45 -1.55 11.75
C LEU A 32 5.11 -1.38 13.12
N GLU A 33 5.49 -0.16 13.51
CA GLU A 33 6.10 0.14 14.81
C GLU A 33 5.16 -0.22 15.97
N LYS A 34 3.84 -0.06 15.76
CA LYS A 34 2.82 -0.45 16.75
C LYS A 34 2.57 -1.96 16.81
N SER A 35 3.18 -2.77 15.95
CA SER A 35 2.79 -4.17 15.73
C SER A 35 3.76 -5.22 16.27
N GLY A 36 5.06 -4.92 16.38
CA GLY A 36 6.08 -5.89 16.76
C GLY A 36 6.33 -7.04 15.76
N HIS A 37 5.60 -7.10 14.63
CA HIS A 37 5.62 -8.21 13.66
C HIS A 37 6.24 -7.83 12.29
N THR A 38 7.32 -7.06 12.31
CA THR A 38 7.95 -6.46 11.12
C THR A 38 8.56 -7.47 10.15
N GLY A 39 9.16 -8.57 10.63
CA GLY A 39 9.85 -9.54 9.76
C GLY A 39 8.92 -10.25 8.76
N ASP A 40 7.83 -10.82 9.27
CA ASP A 40 6.84 -11.54 8.46
C ASP A 40 6.09 -10.61 7.48
N PHE A 41 5.92 -9.34 7.86
CA PHE A 41 5.35 -8.33 6.97
C PHE A 41 6.24 -8.14 5.75
N LEU A 42 7.53 -7.89 5.99
CA LEU A 42 8.49 -7.50 4.96
C LEU A 42 8.65 -8.58 3.90
N GLY A 43 8.68 -9.86 4.30
CA GLY A 43 8.72 -10.98 3.34
C GLY A 43 7.51 -10.98 2.40
N LYS A 44 6.30 -10.86 2.97
CA LYS A 44 5.04 -10.80 2.20
C LYS A 44 4.94 -9.54 1.35
N TYR A 45 5.44 -8.42 1.85
CA TYR A 45 5.43 -7.14 1.14
C TYR A 45 6.30 -7.22 -0.10
N LYS A 46 7.52 -7.75 0.01
CA LYS A 46 8.41 -7.98 -1.14
C LYS A 46 7.78 -8.90 -2.19
N GLN A 47 7.11 -9.98 -1.77
CA GLN A 47 6.43 -10.88 -2.72
C GLN A 47 5.31 -10.18 -3.49
N ARG A 48 4.51 -9.35 -2.81
CA ARG A 48 3.43 -8.59 -3.45
C ARG A 48 3.95 -7.49 -4.35
N LEU A 49 4.99 -6.76 -3.95
CA LEU A 49 5.64 -5.77 -4.81
C LEU A 49 6.19 -6.42 -6.08
N LYS A 50 6.84 -7.58 -5.97
CA LYS A 50 7.31 -8.33 -7.13
C LYS A 50 6.17 -8.70 -8.08
N LEU A 51 5.08 -9.26 -7.56
CA LEU A 51 3.93 -9.62 -8.39
C LEU A 51 3.26 -8.38 -9.03
N LEU A 52 3.21 -7.26 -8.30
CA LEU A 52 2.70 -6.00 -8.83
C LEU A 52 3.57 -5.46 -9.96
N ASP A 53 4.89 -5.54 -9.83
CA ASP A 53 5.86 -5.18 -10.87
C ASP A 53 5.72 -6.06 -12.12
N ASP A 54 5.66 -7.38 -11.93
CA ASP A 54 5.58 -8.38 -13.00
C ASP A 54 4.24 -8.32 -13.77
N MET A 55 3.13 -8.10 -13.07
CA MET A 55 1.78 -8.21 -13.65
C MET A 55 1.08 -6.86 -13.91
N GLN A 56 1.56 -5.77 -13.32
CA GLN A 56 0.94 -4.44 -13.41
C GLN A 56 -0.57 -4.51 -13.14
N LYS A 57 -1.41 -3.99 -14.04
CA LYS A 57 -2.89 -4.02 -13.91
C LYS A 57 -3.46 -5.44 -13.80
N GLN A 58 -2.76 -6.46 -14.30
CA GLN A 58 -3.20 -7.85 -14.18
C GLN A 58 -3.00 -8.41 -12.76
N CYS A 59 -2.34 -7.69 -11.84
CA CYS A 59 -2.19 -8.13 -10.45
C CYS A 59 -3.53 -8.46 -9.77
N VAL A 60 -4.63 -7.82 -10.19
CA VAL A 60 -5.99 -8.07 -9.67
C VAL A 60 -6.52 -9.47 -9.97
N LEU A 61 -5.90 -10.21 -10.91
CA LEU A 61 -6.19 -11.63 -11.11
C LEU A 61 -5.83 -12.46 -9.87
N LYS A 62 -4.84 -12.01 -9.08
CA LYS A 62 -4.51 -12.54 -7.75
C LYS A 62 -5.38 -11.88 -6.68
N ASN A 63 -6.68 -12.16 -6.73
CA ASN A 63 -7.73 -11.47 -5.96
C ASN A 63 -7.62 -11.59 -4.42
N ASP A 64 -6.87 -12.55 -3.91
CA ASP A 64 -6.56 -12.70 -2.49
C ASP A 64 -5.53 -11.66 -2.02
N TRP A 65 -4.74 -11.11 -2.94
CA TRP A 65 -3.70 -10.11 -2.67
C TRP A 65 -4.06 -8.73 -3.19
N PHE A 66 -4.81 -8.64 -4.28
CA PHE A 66 -5.12 -7.39 -4.96
C PHE A 66 -6.60 -7.23 -5.22
N GLU A 67 -7.06 -5.99 -5.28
CA GLU A 67 -8.45 -5.65 -5.53
C GLU A 67 -8.56 -4.33 -6.26
N ASN A 68 -9.42 -4.27 -7.29
CA ASN A 68 -9.83 -3.01 -7.90
C ASN A 68 -11.02 -2.45 -7.11
N LEU A 69 -10.87 -1.26 -6.55
CA LEU A 69 -11.94 -0.59 -5.82
C LEU A 69 -12.84 0.15 -6.83
N ARG A 70 -13.82 -0.57 -7.39
CA ARG A 70 -14.67 -0.11 -8.51
C ARG A 70 -15.32 1.27 -8.35
N TYR A 71 -15.54 1.71 -7.11
CA TYR A 71 -16.18 3.00 -6.80
C TYR A 71 -15.20 4.10 -6.42
N ALA A 72 -13.90 3.86 -6.57
CA ALA A 72 -12.84 4.72 -6.05
C ALA A 72 -11.91 5.22 -7.15
N ASN A 73 -12.43 5.60 -8.33
CA ASN A 73 -11.70 6.28 -9.42
C ASN A 73 -10.24 5.81 -9.59
N ASP A 74 -10.05 4.62 -10.15
CA ASP A 74 -8.74 4.02 -10.43
C ASP A 74 -7.82 3.78 -9.22
N ILE A 75 -8.39 3.72 -8.01
CA ILE A 75 -7.70 3.22 -6.83
C ILE A 75 -7.83 1.70 -6.73
N TYR A 76 -6.72 1.07 -6.41
CA TYR A 76 -6.54 -0.35 -6.18
C TYR A 76 -6.10 -0.58 -4.74
N CYS A 77 -6.24 -1.80 -4.26
CA CYS A 77 -5.88 -2.19 -2.91
C CYS A 77 -5.01 -3.45 -2.92
N MET A 78 -3.88 -3.41 -2.21
CA MET A 78 -3.04 -4.56 -1.88
C MET A 78 -3.34 -4.99 -0.43
N LYS A 79 -3.59 -6.29 -0.23
CA LYS A 79 -4.18 -6.87 0.99
C LYS A 79 -3.20 -7.75 1.76
N PHE A 80 -3.09 -7.53 3.08
CA PHE A 80 -2.28 -8.33 4.01
C PHE A 80 -3.17 -8.89 5.13
N ASN A 81 -3.69 -10.09 4.96
CA ASN A 81 -4.72 -10.64 5.87
C ASN A 81 -4.17 -11.22 7.19
N LYS A 82 -5.02 -11.12 8.24
CA LYS A 82 -5.13 -11.83 9.53
C LYS A 82 -3.91 -12.10 10.42
N SER A 83 -2.70 -12.32 9.89
CA SER A 83 -1.49 -12.50 10.71
C SER A 83 -0.66 -11.21 10.87
N GLN A 84 -1.17 -10.10 10.34
CA GLN A 84 -0.41 -8.88 10.01
C GLN A 84 -1.31 -7.63 10.15
N LYS A 85 -2.13 -7.57 11.21
CA LYS A 85 -3.09 -6.49 11.51
C LYS A 85 -4.08 -6.14 10.38
N ASN A 86 -4.27 -7.01 9.39
CA ASN A 86 -5.16 -6.72 8.27
C ASN A 86 -4.78 -5.43 7.51
N ILE A 87 -3.48 -5.24 7.24
CA ILE A 87 -2.97 -4.06 6.53
C ILE A 87 -3.51 -4.00 5.10
N ARG A 88 -3.83 -2.79 4.66
CA ARG A 88 -4.24 -2.43 3.30
C ARG A 88 -3.34 -1.33 2.78
N ILE A 89 -2.87 -1.48 1.54
CA ILE A 89 -2.13 -0.45 0.82
C ILE A 89 -2.98 -0.02 -0.37
N LEU A 90 -3.35 1.26 -0.42
CA LEU A 90 -4.00 1.85 -1.57
C LEU A 90 -2.96 2.34 -2.57
N PHE A 91 -3.20 2.07 -3.84
CA PHE A 91 -2.32 2.47 -4.93
C PHE A 91 -3.12 2.77 -6.19
N ALA A 92 -2.50 3.45 -7.15
CA ALA A 92 -3.06 3.71 -8.47
C ALA A 92 -2.05 3.35 -9.56
N PHE A 93 -2.51 3.19 -10.80
CA PHE A 93 -1.62 3.11 -11.95
C PHE A 93 -1.55 4.47 -12.64
N VAL A 94 -0.34 4.98 -12.86
CA VAL A 94 -0.04 6.26 -13.52
C VAL A 94 0.92 6.07 -14.69
N GLY A 95 0.89 6.98 -15.67
CA GLY A 95 1.75 6.92 -16.86
C GLY A 95 1.70 5.56 -17.58
N ASN A 96 2.87 4.98 -17.85
CA ASN A 96 3.03 3.67 -18.53
C ASN A 96 2.77 2.47 -17.59
N ASN A 97 1.61 2.45 -16.91
CA ASN A 97 1.22 1.45 -15.92
C ASN A 97 2.18 1.33 -14.72
N CYS A 98 2.84 2.42 -14.32
CA CYS A 98 3.61 2.45 -13.08
C CYS A 98 2.63 2.44 -11.90
N ALA A 99 2.84 1.55 -10.93
CA ALA A 99 2.06 1.53 -9.70
C ALA A 99 2.59 2.58 -8.72
N LEU A 100 1.76 3.54 -8.35
CA LEU A 100 2.05 4.54 -7.32
C LEU A 100 1.40 4.13 -6.00
N LEU A 101 2.20 3.78 -5.00
CA LEU A 101 1.72 3.48 -3.64
C LEU A 101 1.36 4.78 -2.93
N LEU A 102 0.10 4.90 -2.49
CA LEU A 102 -0.47 6.17 -2.04
C LEU A 102 -0.62 6.25 -0.53
N SER A 103 -1.16 5.21 0.10
CA SER A 103 -1.39 5.20 1.56
C SER A 103 -1.46 3.79 2.12
N ALA A 104 -1.09 3.61 3.38
CA ALA A 104 -1.26 2.35 4.12
C ALA A 104 -2.20 2.54 5.31
N PHE A 105 -3.02 1.54 5.63
CA PHE A 105 -3.89 1.57 6.81
C PHE A 105 -4.22 0.17 7.34
N GLU A 106 -4.71 0.12 8.57
CA GLU A 106 -5.25 -1.07 9.22
C GLU A 106 -6.75 -1.20 8.93
N GLU A 107 -7.18 -2.25 8.20
CA GLU A 107 -8.60 -2.51 8.01
C GLU A 107 -9.18 -3.22 9.25
N LYS A 108 -10.17 -2.60 9.87
CA LYS A 108 -10.81 -3.17 11.06
C LYS A 108 -11.71 -4.35 10.70
N ASP A 109 -11.67 -5.40 11.52
CA ASP A 109 -12.30 -6.70 11.23
C ASP A 109 -13.84 -6.70 11.20
N ASN A 110 -14.51 -5.65 11.69
CA ASN A 110 -15.97 -5.58 11.59
C ASN A 110 -16.43 -4.83 10.33
N LYS A 111 -17.50 -5.34 9.70
CA LYS A 111 -17.99 -4.88 8.38
C LYS A 111 -18.27 -3.37 8.32
N LYS A 112 -18.82 -2.80 9.40
CA LYS A 112 -19.12 -1.35 9.49
C LYS A 112 -17.84 -0.53 9.53
N MET A 113 -16.88 -0.93 10.35
CA MET A 113 -15.61 -0.23 10.51
C MET A 113 -14.65 -0.46 9.34
N SER A 114 -14.73 -1.59 8.64
CA SER A 114 -14.03 -1.83 7.37
C SER A 114 -14.45 -0.80 6.33
N GLN A 115 -15.77 -0.59 6.15
CA GLN A 115 -16.29 0.46 5.28
C GLN A 115 -15.85 1.86 5.74
N ASP A 116 -15.83 2.13 7.05
CA ASP A 116 -15.33 3.39 7.59
C ASP A 116 -13.82 3.59 7.34
N SER A 117 -13.02 2.52 7.38
CA SER A 117 -11.60 2.58 7.02
C SER A 117 -11.43 3.00 5.56
N TYR A 118 -12.08 2.32 4.61
CA TYR A 118 -11.99 2.70 3.20
C TYR A 118 -12.54 4.11 2.94
N ARG A 119 -13.66 4.51 3.56
CA ARG A 119 -14.22 5.87 3.44
C ARG A 119 -13.26 6.97 3.88
N LYS A 120 -12.40 6.71 4.86
CA LYS A 120 -11.39 7.68 5.33
C LYS A 120 -10.15 7.69 4.46
N HIS A 121 -9.71 6.53 3.99
CA HIS A 121 -8.44 6.38 3.30
C HIS A 121 -8.53 6.57 1.77
N ILE A 122 -9.67 6.30 1.14
CA ILE A 122 -9.86 6.55 -0.30
C ILE A 122 -9.70 8.05 -0.63
N PRO A 123 -10.35 9.00 0.06
CA PRO A 123 -10.16 10.43 -0.22
C PRO A 123 -8.70 10.88 -0.04
N LEU A 124 -8.01 10.34 0.97
CA LEU A 124 -6.58 10.61 1.19
C LEU A 124 -5.74 10.10 0.01
N ALA A 125 -5.97 8.86 -0.43
CA ALA A 125 -5.25 8.28 -1.57
C ALA A 125 -5.51 9.09 -2.86
N GLN A 126 -6.76 9.49 -3.11
CA GLN A 126 -7.10 10.34 -4.26
C GLN A 126 -6.46 11.73 -4.19
N LYS A 127 -6.38 12.33 -2.99
CA LYS A 127 -5.65 13.59 -2.79
C LYS A 127 -4.17 13.43 -3.15
N ARG A 128 -3.52 12.40 -2.61
CA ARG A 128 -2.10 12.09 -2.86
C ARG A 128 -1.81 11.76 -4.33
N LEU A 129 -2.75 11.11 -5.01
CA LEU A 129 -2.66 10.86 -6.44
C LEU A 129 -2.63 12.17 -7.24
N LYS A 130 -3.49 13.13 -6.88
CA LYS A 130 -3.50 14.45 -7.52
C LYS A 130 -2.24 15.24 -7.21
N GLU A 131 -1.72 15.17 -5.99
CA GLU A 131 -0.47 15.83 -5.61
C GLU A 131 0.68 15.37 -6.51
N VAL A 132 0.79 14.06 -6.79
CA VAL A 132 1.85 13.55 -7.67
C VAL A 132 1.63 13.86 -9.15
N ILE A 133 0.39 13.78 -9.64
CA ILE A 133 0.09 14.03 -11.07
C ILE A 133 0.10 15.51 -11.43
N ALA A 134 -0.23 16.40 -10.48
CA ALA A 134 -0.22 17.85 -10.72
C ALA A 134 1.19 18.47 -10.66
N ASP A 135 2.16 17.73 -10.12
CA ASP A 135 3.56 18.14 -10.02
C ASP A 135 4.41 17.68 -11.24
N ASP A 136 3.81 16.95 -12.20
CA ASP A 136 4.37 16.54 -13.52
C ASP A 136 3.97 17.51 -14.64
#